data_AF-A0A7Y3JRM9-F1
#
_entry.id   AF-A0A7Y3JRM9-F1
#
_cell.length_a   1.000
_cell.length_b   1.000
_cell.length_c   1.000
_cell.angle_alpha   90.00
_cell.angle_beta   90.00
_cell.angle_gamma   90.00
#
_symmetry.space_group_name_H-M   'P 1'
#
loop_
_entity.id
_entity.type
_entity.pdbx_description
1 polymer ?
#
loop_
_entity_poly.entity_id
_entity_poly.type
_entity_poly.pdbx_seq_one_letter_code
_entity_poly.pdbx_strand_id
1 'polypeptide(L)'
;MEVPAIISAEDFEQVQAKLAKHHPKVTAARTVNSPTLTAGLAKCGADGCGSGMILRTGKSGQYRYLICDRKRTIAADACSSSPVPMKEVDDIVITTLQDQVLSPQRLSLLLEAVLDRSDSALAERREALKARKAEKTRVEGQKMRLLELVEMGELSARDPQLSERLQAHSARLAAIAVEIRSLEQQLAQPRREITDDTLARFARIVREGLRQDDPTLRRAYLRLIVDEIVVTPETITVRGSKAALEHAVFAGADGCEGVLTSIREWRARRDSNPWPSD
;
A
#
# COMPACT_ATOMS: atom_id res chain seq x y z
N MET A 1 20.69 -13.63 -30.71
CA MET A 1 19.37 -14.30 -30.62
C MET A 1 18.76 -13.79 -29.33
N GLU A 2 17.78 -12.89 -29.41
CA GLU A 2 17.12 -12.34 -28.22
C GLU A 2 16.21 -13.40 -27.61
N VAL A 3 16.37 -13.63 -26.30
CA VAL A 3 15.55 -14.58 -25.55
C VAL A 3 14.31 -13.82 -25.06
N PRO A 4 13.09 -14.26 -25.39
CA PRO A 4 11.87 -13.58 -24.98
C PRO A 4 11.71 -13.63 -23.45
N ALA A 5 11.33 -12.49 -22.87
CA ALA A 5 11.09 -12.39 -21.44
C ALA A 5 9.85 -13.21 -21.03
N ILE A 6 10.01 -14.04 -20.00
CA ILE A 6 8.94 -14.90 -19.46
C ILE A 6 8.02 -14.11 -18.50
N ILE A 7 8.57 -13.07 -17.86
CA ILE A 7 7.86 -12.18 -16.94
C ILE A 7 8.18 -10.72 -17.27
N SER A 8 7.30 -9.82 -16.88
CA SER A 8 7.53 -8.38 -17.05
C SER A 8 8.68 -7.91 -16.15
N ALA A 9 9.37 -6.85 -16.56
CA ALA A 9 10.39 -6.22 -15.73
C ALA A 9 9.80 -5.70 -14.41
N GLU A 10 8.57 -5.19 -14.44
CA GLU A 10 7.85 -4.70 -13.26
C GLU A 10 7.62 -5.82 -12.25
N ASP A 11 7.11 -6.98 -12.69
CA ASP A 11 6.89 -8.13 -11.79
C ASP A 11 8.21 -8.63 -11.18
N PHE A 12 9.28 -8.67 -11.98
CA PHE A 12 10.60 -9.07 -11.50
C PHE A 12 11.10 -8.13 -10.41
N GLU A 13 11.02 -6.82 -10.62
CA GLU A 13 11.43 -5.81 -9.63
C GLU A 13 10.60 -5.89 -8.35
N GLN A 14 9.28 -6.07 -8.46
CA GLN A 14 8.41 -6.26 -7.29
C GLN A 14 8.82 -7.49 -6.47
N VAL A 15 9.16 -8.59 -7.13
CA VAL A 15 9.63 -9.82 -6.45
C VAL A 15 11.01 -9.60 -5.81
N GLN A 16 11.95 -8.95 -6.50
CA GLN A 16 13.27 -8.63 -5.93
C GLN A 16 13.15 -7.75 -4.69
N ALA A 17 12.28 -6.74 -4.69
CA ALA A 17 12.02 -5.90 -3.52
C ALA A 17 11.46 -6.70 -2.34
N LYS A 18 10.53 -7.64 -2.59
CA LYS A 18 10.03 -8.58 -1.57
C LYS A 18 11.16 -9.44 -1.02
N LEU A 19 11.98 -10.07 -1.87
CA LEU A 19 13.10 -10.91 -1.45
C LEU A 19 14.11 -10.13 -0.58
N ALA A 20 14.45 -8.91 -0.97
CA ALA A 20 15.35 -8.04 -0.21
C ALA A 20 14.78 -7.72 1.18
N LYS A 21 13.49 -7.38 1.28
CA LYS A 21 12.80 -7.11 2.56
C LYS A 21 12.74 -8.35 3.46
N HIS A 22 12.47 -9.51 2.87
CA HIS A 22 12.33 -10.78 3.59
C HIS A 22 13.67 -11.47 3.86
N HIS A 23 14.78 -10.93 3.37
CA HIS A 23 16.10 -11.53 3.52
C HIS A 23 16.42 -11.79 5.01
N PRO A 24 16.89 -12.99 5.42
CA PRO A 24 17.08 -13.35 6.84
C PRO A 24 18.04 -12.45 7.63
N LYS A 25 18.97 -11.77 6.94
CA LYS A 25 19.86 -10.76 7.56
C LYS A 25 19.15 -9.41 7.81
N VAL A 26 18.05 -9.15 7.12
CA VAL A 26 17.23 -7.94 7.25
C VAL A 26 16.06 -8.22 8.20
N THR A 27 15.29 -9.28 7.94
CA THR A 27 14.21 -9.73 8.80
C THR A 27 14.59 -11.03 9.50
N ALA A 28 14.97 -10.95 10.77
CA ALA A 28 15.36 -12.12 11.55
C ALA A 28 14.17 -13.12 11.68
N ALA A 29 14.43 -14.42 11.47
CA ALA A 29 13.42 -15.48 11.56
C ALA A 29 12.65 -15.49 12.90
N ARG A 30 13.33 -15.10 14.00
CA ARG A 30 12.70 -14.96 15.32
C ARG A 30 11.58 -13.92 15.37
N THR A 31 11.62 -12.92 14.49
CA THR A 31 10.60 -11.87 14.36
C THR A 31 9.40 -12.33 13.55
N VAL A 32 9.59 -13.31 12.66
CA VAL A 32 8.54 -13.92 11.84
C VAL A 32 7.83 -15.04 12.61
N ASN A 33 8.55 -15.79 13.46
CA ASN A 33 7.97 -16.87 14.25
C ASN A 33 7.66 -16.49 15.70
N SER A 34 7.78 -15.22 16.06
CA SER A 34 7.57 -14.80 17.45
C SER A 34 6.12 -15.02 17.87
N PRO A 35 5.88 -15.61 19.06
CA PRO A 35 4.55 -15.74 19.65
C PRO A 35 4.04 -14.43 20.26
N THR A 36 4.65 -13.28 19.93
CA THR A 36 4.26 -11.96 20.44
C THR A 36 3.68 -11.09 19.35
N LEU A 37 2.58 -10.40 19.66
CA LEU A 37 1.90 -9.50 18.74
C LEU A 37 2.84 -8.36 18.31
N THR A 38 3.56 -7.77 19.26
CA THR A 38 4.45 -6.63 19.05
C THR A 38 5.85 -7.00 18.56
N ALA A 39 6.06 -8.25 18.12
CA ALA A 39 7.37 -8.74 17.68
C ALA A 39 7.96 -7.89 16.54
N GLY A 40 9.14 -7.34 16.77
CA GLY A 40 9.84 -6.48 15.80
C GLY A 40 9.30 -5.05 15.71
N LEU A 41 8.20 -4.74 16.39
CA LEU A 41 7.61 -3.40 16.47
C LEU A 41 7.92 -2.71 17.80
N ALA A 42 7.95 -3.47 18.90
CA ALA A 42 8.18 -2.93 20.24
C ALA A 42 9.64 -2.45 20.44
N LYS A 43 9.76 -1.21 20.91
CA LYS A 43 11.01 -0.51 21.24
C LYS A 43 10.96 0.00 22.67
N CYS A 44 12.11 -0.05 23.32
CA CYS A 44 12.32 0.49 24.65
C CYS A 44 12.37 2.02 24.59
N GLY A 45 11.44 2.68 25.26
CA GLY A 45 11.34 4.14 25.35
C GLY A 45 12.13 4.76 26.51
N ALA A 46 12.94 3.99 27.23
CA ALA A 46 13.86 4.55 28.22
C ALA A 46 14.87 5.50 27.56
N ASP A 47 15.24 6.56 28.27
CA ASP A 47 16.11 7.63 27.78
C ASP A 47 17.40 7.08 27.15
N GLY A 48 17.65 7.45 25.89
CA GLY A 48 18.84 7.05 25.13
C GLY A 48 18.91 5.58 24.72
N CYS A 49 17.87 4.76 24.93
CA CYS A 49 17.93 3.33 24.64
C CYS A 49 17.48 2.95 23.22
N GLY A 50 16.19 3.14 22.90
CA GLY A 50 15.58 2.81 21.58
C GLY A 50 15.69 1.35 21.13
N SER A 51 16.15 0.43 21.99
CA SER A 51 16.44 -0.94 21.62
C SER A 51 15.17 -1.78 21.52
N GLY A 52 15.17 -2.84 20.71
CA GLY A 52 14.02 -3.73 20.58
C GLY A 52 13.62 -4.35 21.91
N MET A 53 12.32 -4.55 22.13
CA MET A 53 11.83 -5.33 23.26
C MET A 53 11.61 -6.78 22.85
N ILE A 54 11.83 -7.68 23.80
CA ILE A 54 11.78 -9.13 23.59
C ILE A 54 10.98 -9.79 24.71
N LEU A 55 10.45 -10.98 24.41
CA LEU A 55 9.73 -11.79 25.38
C LEU A 55 10.69 -12.38 26.42
N ARG A 56 10.34 -12.22 27.69
CA ARG A 56 10.84 -13.00 28.83
C ARG A 56 9.68 -13.74 29.47
N THR A 57 9.86 -15.03 29.71
CA THR A 57 8.87 -15.85 30.41
C THR A 57 9.29 -16.12 31.84
N GLY A 58 8.31 -16.25 32.74
CA GLY A 58 8.49 -16.66 34.12
C GLY A 58 7.55 -17.81 34.46
N LYS A 59 7.88 -18.60 35.50
CA LYS A 59 7.09 -19.73 36.02
C LYS A 59 6.56 -20.65 34.91
N SER A 60 7.50 -21.25 34.17
CA SER A 60 7.22 -22.18 33.06
C SER A 60 6.33 -21.61 31.94
N GLY A 61 6.37 -20.30 31.72
CA GLY A 61 5.59 -19.64 30.67
C GLY A 61 4.25 -19.05 31.14
N GLN A 62 3.87 -19.24 32.41
CA GLN A 62 2.66 -18.66 32.98
C GLN A 62 2.69 -17.13 32.95
N TYR A 63 3.86 -16.53 33.19
CA TYR A 63 4.03 -15.08 33.11
C TYR A 63 4.86 -14.69 31.90
N ARG A 64 4.42 -13.66 31.19
CA ARG A 64 5.03 -13.17 29.95
C ARG A 64 5.25 -11.66 30.05
N TYR A 65 6.50 -11.25 29.95
CA TYR A 65 6.91 -9.86 30.05
C TYR A 65 7.69 -9.45 28.81
N LEU A 66 7.56 -8.19 28.41
CA LEU A 66 8.45 -7.55 27.47
C LEU A 66 9.60 -6.91 28.25
N ILE A 67 10.83 -7.21 27.86
CA ILE A 67 12.06 -6.60 28.41
C ILE A 67 12.88 -5.98 27.29
N CYS A 68 13.68 -4.96 27.60
CA CYS A 68 14.64 -4.40 26.65
C CYS A 68 15.71 -5.45 26.27
N ASP A 69 16.00 -5.62 24.97
CA ASP A 69 16.98 -6.59 24.48
C ASP A 69 18.39 -6.33 25.03
N ARG A 70 18.79 -5.05 25.23
CA ARG A 70 20.08 -4.70 25.86
C ARG A 70 20.24 -5.28 27.26
N LYS A 71 19.14 -5.36 28.04
CA LYS A 71 19.18 -5.98 29.38
C LYS A 71 19.52 -7.47 29.33
N ARG A 72 19.19 -8.13 28.22
CA ARG A 72 19.45 -9.55 28.01
C ARG A 72 20.80 -9.79 27.36
N THR A 73 21.20 -8.97 26.39
CA THR A 73 22.37 -9.21 25.55
C THR A 73 23.65 -8.57 26.08
N ILE A 74 23.55 -7.45 26.81
CA ILE A 74 24.70 -6.71 27.34
C ILE A 74 24.83 -6.98 28.84
N ALA A 75 23.96 -6.40 29.66
CA ALA A 75 23.94 -6.55 31.10
C ALA A 75 22.59 -6.06 31.67
N ALA A 76 22.18 -6.52 32.86
CA ALA A 76 20.88 -6.19 33.44
C ALA A 76 20.67 -4.68 33.72
N ASP A 77 21.77 -3.98 33.99
CA ASP A 77 21.89 -2.55 34.26
C ASP A 77 22.14 -1.70 32.99
N ALA A 78 22.32 -2.33 31.82
CA ALA A 78 22.54 -1.63 30.53
C ALA A 78 21.35 -0.76 30.07
N CYS A 79 20.23 -0.79 30.80
CA CYS A 79 19.07 0.08 30.57
C CYS A 79 18.31 0.27 31.90
N SER A 80 17.62 1.40 32.07
CA SER A 80 16.78 1.65 33.25
C SER A 80 15.36 1.07 33.14
N SER A 81 14.94 0.58 31.96
CA SER A 81 13.57 0.11 31.70
C SER A 81 13.12 -1.05 32.60
N SER A 82 11.89 -0.98 33.11
CA SER A 82 11.26 -2.08 33.85
C SER A 82 10.64 -3.11 32.90
N PRO A 83 10.59 -4.41 33.28
CA PRO A 83 9.78 -5.39 32.56
C PRO A 83 8.31 -4.99 32.56
N VAL A 84 7.66 -5.07 31.40
CA VAL A 84 6.24 -4.72 31.26
C VAL A 84 5.41 -5.97 30.94
N PRO A 85 4.24 -6.21 31.56
CA PRO A 85 3.38 -7.33 31.22
C PRO A 85 3.00 -7.32 29.73
N MET A 86 3.27 -8.42 29.03
CA MET A 86 3.03 -8.52 27.58
C MET A 86 1.54 -8.31 27.24
N LYS A 87 0.65 -8.88 28.07
CA LYS A 87 -0.80 -8.79 27.85
C LYS A 87 -1.30 -7.36 27.91
N GLU A 88 -0.84 -6.57 28.88
CA GLU A 88 -1.24 -5.17 29.02
C GLU A 88 -0.80 -4.34 27.81
N VAL A 89 0.42 -4.55 27.31
CA VAL A 89 0.89 -3.87 26.10
C VAL A 89 0.04 -4.26 24.89
N ASP A 90 -0.21 -5.55 24.70
CA ASP A 90 -1.03 -6.04 23.58
C ASP A 90 -2.45 -5.45 23.65
N ASP A 91 -3.09 -5.48 24.83
CA ASP A 91 -4.45 -4.97 25.04
C ASP A 91 -4.54 -3.44 24.83
N ILE A 92 -3.58 -2.67 25.35
CA ILE A 92 -3.52 -1.21 25.17
C ILE A 92 -3.34 -0.87 23.69
N VAL A 93 -2.41 -1.54 23.00
CA VAL A 93 -2.14 -1.29 21.58
C VAL A 93 -3.38 -1.60 20.74
N ILE A 94 -4.01 -2.77 20.94
CA ILE A 94 -5.21 -3.16 20.21
C ILE A 94 -6.34 -2.15 20.45
N THR A 95 -6.63 -1.82 21.70
CA THR A 95 -7.72 -0.90 22.07
C THR A 95 -7.48 0.49 21.47
N THR A 96 -6.25 1.01 21.59
CA THR A 96 -5.88 2.32 21.02
C THR A 96 -6.08 2.35 19.51
N LEU A 97 -5.69 1.28 18.79
CA LEU A 97 -5.92 1.19 17.35
C LEU A 97 -7.40 1.13 17.00
N GLN A 98 -8.19 0.35 17.73
CA GLN A 98 -9.63 0.21 17.47
C GLN A 98 -10.37 1.54 17.65
N ASP A 99 -10.05 2.28 18.70
CA ASP A 99 -10.78 3.48 19.10
C ASP A 99 -10.25 4.75 18.41
N GLN A 100 -8.92 4.89 18.33
CA GLN A 100 -8.29 6.13 17.91
C GLN A 100 -7.76 6.13 16.48
N VAL A 101 -7.65 4.97 15.81
CA VAL A 101 -7.13 4.90 14.43
C VAL A 101 -8.17 4.32 13.48
N LEU A 102 -8.87 3.26 13.88
CA LEU A 102 -9.84 2.54 13.05
C LEU A 102 -11.27 3.08 13.16
N SER A 103 -11.49 4.21 13.82
CA SER A 103 -12.78 4.90 13.75
C SER A 103 -12.94 5.57 12.37
N PRO A 104 -14.12 5.47 11.71
CA PRO A 104 -14.32 6.03 10.38
C PRO A 104 -13.94 7.51 10.29
N GLN A 105 -14.35 8.30 11.28
CA GLN A 105 -14.07 9.73 11.35
C GLN A 105 -12.56 10.01 11.42
N ARG A 106 -11.79 9.20 12.16
CA ARG A 106 -10.35 9.36 12.22
C ARG A 106 -9.67 8.92 10.93
N LEU A 107 -10.10 7.81 10.33
CA LEU A 107 -9.56 7.37 9.06
C LEU A 107 -9.72 8.44 7.98
N SER A 108 -10.90 9.06 7.89
CA SER A 108 -11.14 10.17 6.96
C SER A 108 -10.19 11.34 7.22
N LEU A 109 -9.97 11.74 8.48
CA LEU A 109 -9.01 12.80 8.83
C LEU A 109 -7.55 12.42 8.55
N LEU A 110 -7.16 11.17 8.81
CA LEU A 110 -5.79 10.71 8.57
C LEU A 110 -5.47 10.66 7.08
N LEU A 111 -6.47 10.35 6.26
CA LEU A 111 -6.38 10.17 4.81
C LEU A 111 -6.89 11.38 4.02
N GLU A 112 -7.24 12.48 4.67
CA GLU A 112 -7.78 13.70 4.06
C GLU A 112 -6.90 14.21 2.91
N ALA A 113 -5.59 14.34 3.13
CA ALA A 113 -4.64 14.77 2.10
C ALA A 113 -4.57 13.83 0.87
N VAL A 114 -5.10 12.62 0.97
CA VAL A 114 -5.12 11.62 -0.11
C VAL A 114 -6.44 11.69 -0.84
N LEU A 115 -7.52 11.86 -0.08
CA LEU A 115 -8.83 12.20 -0.58
C LEU A 115 -8.72 13.48 -1.43
N ASP A 116 -8.11 14.54 -0.90
CA ASP A 116 -7.90 15.82 -1.59
C ASP A 116 -7.07 15.67 -2.88
N ARG A 117 -5.95 14.94 -2.84
CA ARG A 117 -5.10 14.69 -4.02
C ARG A 117 -5.83 13.87 -5.09
N SER A 118 -6.66 12.92 -4.66
CA SER A 118 -7.50 12.15 -5.57
C SER A 118 -8.48 13.09 -6.26
N ASP A 119 -9.22 13.88 -5.50
CA ASP A 119 -10.25 14.79 -6.01
C ASP A 119 -9.67 15.87 -6.94
N SER A 120 -8.51 16.44 -6.59
CA SER A 120 -7.85 17.45 -7.42
C SER A 120 -7.42 16.87 -8.77
N ALA A 121 -6.80 15.69 -8.79
CA ALA A 121 -6.38 15.02 -10.02
C ALA A 121 -7.59 14.71 -10.94
N LEU A 122 -8.76 14.49 -10.35
CA LEU A 122 -9.99 14.22 -11.10
C LEU A 122 -10.62 15.49 -11.65
N ALA A 123 -10.60 16.57 -10.87
CA ALA A 123 -11.01 17.88 -11.35
C ALA A 123 -10.14 18.31 -12.54
N GLU A 124 -8.82 18.14 -12.44
CA GLU A 124 -7.86 18.41 -13.51
C GLU A 124 -8.14 17.58 -14.77
N ARG A 125 -8.40 16.27 -14.63
CA ARG A 125 -8.74 15.40 -15.76
C ARG A 125 -10.07 15.78 -16.42
N ARG A 126 -11.07 16.17 -15.62
CA ARG A 126 -12.37 16.64 -16.14
C ARG A 126 -12.22 17.94 -16.90
N GLU A 127 -11.44 18.88 -16.38
CA GLU A 127 -11.14 20.15 -17.07
C GLU A 127 -10.32 19.91 -18.34
N ALA A 128 -9.34 19.01 -18.31
CA ALA A 128 -8.58 18.61 -19.51
C ALA A 128 -9.49 18.01 -20.59
N LEU A 129 -10.43 17.13 -20.21
CA LEU A 129 -11.41 16.54 -21.13
C LEU A 129 -12.30 17.62 -21.74
N LYS A 130 -12.81 18.55 -20.92
CA LYS A 130 -13.64 19.67 -21.36
C LYS A 130 -12.88 20.57 -22.34
N ALA A 131 -11.63 20.90 -22.04
CA ALA A 131 -10.78 21.68 -22.92
C ALA A 131 -10.55 20.99 -24.27
N ARG A 132 -10.29 19.66 -24.29
CA ARG A 132 -10.12 18.90 -25.54
C ARG A 132 -11.40 18.78 -26.35
N LYS A 133 -12.57 18.64 -25.70
CA LYS A 133 -13.88 18.67 -26.38
C LYS A 133 -14.15 20.04 -27.01
N ALA A 134 -13.87 21.14 -26.29
CA ALA A 134 -14.02 22.48 -26.83
C ALA A 134 -13.08 22.73 -28.04
N GLU A 135 -11.84 22.25 -27.95
CA GLU A 135 -10.86 22.34 -29.04
C GLU A 135 -11.31 21.53 -30.27
N LYS A 136 -11.87 20.33 -30.07
CA LYS A 136 -12.47 19.54 -31.15
C LYS A 136 -13.55 20.34 -31.89
N THR A 137 -14.52 20.91 -31.17
CA THR A 137 -15.60 21.72 -31.75
C THR A 137 -15.06 22.94 -32.51
N ARG A 138 -14.01 23.59 -31.97
CA ARG A 138 -13.36 24.73 -32.62
C ARG A 138 -12.75 24.33 -33.98
N VAL A 139 -12.03 23.21 -34.03
CA VAL A 139 -11.39 22.71 -35.25
C VAL A 139 -12.43 22.20 -36.26
N GLU A 140 -13.49 21.54 -35.80
CA GLU A 140 -14.63 21.15 -36.65
C GLU A 140 -15.28 22.38 -37.30
N GLY A 141 -15.51 23.46 -36.55
CA GLY A 141 -16.05 24.71 -37.08
C GLY A 141 -15.10 25.45 -38.02
N GLN A 142 -13.77 25.31 -37.87
CA GLN A 142 -12.80 25.84 -38.85
C GLN A 142 -12.85 25.05 -40.15
N LYS A 143 -12.94 23.72 -40.06
CA LYS A 143 -13.09 22.83 -41.21
C LYS A 143 -14.39 23.11 -41.97
N MET A 144 -15.51 23.28 -41.26
CA MET A 144 -16.80 23.58 -41.88
C MET A 144 -16.78 24.91 -42.65
N ARG A 145 -16.24 25.97 -42.06
CA ARG A 145 -16.09 27.27 -42.74
C ARG A 145 -15.26 27.20 -44.02
N LEU A 146 -14.21 26.38 -44.05
CA LEU A 146 -13.45 26.17 -45.29
C LEU A 146 -14.27 25.46 -46.37
N LEU A 147 -15.15 24.54 -45.98
CA LEU A 147 -16.06 23.86 -46.92
C LEU A 147 -17.15 24.81 -47.43
N GLU A 148 -17.73 25.63 -46.55
CA GLU A 148 -18.72 26.66 -46.92
C GLU A 148 -18.18 27.65 -47.96
N LEU A 149 -16.92 28.11 -47.82
CA LEU A 149 -16.28 28.99 -48.81
C LEU A 149 -16.15 28.35 -50.19
N VAL A 150 -15.99 27.03 -50.25
CA VAL A 150 -15.95 26.28 -51.51
C VAL A 150 -17.36 26.14 -52.10
N GLU A 151 -18.37 25.88 -51.27
CA GLU A 151 -19.76 25.79 -51.68
C GLU A 151 -20.30 27.12 -52.23
N MET A 152 -19.88 28.25 -51.65
CA MET A 152 -20.21 29.59 -52.13
C MET A 152 -19.42 30.01 -53.38
N GLY A 153 -18.44 29.21 -53.82
CA GLY A 153 -17.60 29.49 -54.98
C GLY A 153 -16.53 30.57 -54.76
N GLU A 154 -16.32 31.01 -53.51
CA GLU A 154 -15.28 32.00 -53.16
C GLU A 154 -13.88 31.38 -53.17
N LEU A 155 -13.79 30.06 -52.96
CA LEU A 155 -12.54 29.31 -52.98
C LEU A 155 -12.61 28.16 -54.00
N SER A 156 -11.55 27.99 -54.81
CA SER A 156 -11.49 26.89 -55.77
C SER A 156 -11.26 25.55 -55.08
N ALA A 157 -12.07 24.54 -55.40
CA ALA A 157 -11.89 23.17 -54.92
C ALA A 157 -10.55 22.53 -55.37
N ARG A 158 -9.88 23.11 -56.37
CA ARG A 158 -8.56 22.65 -56.87
C ARG A 158 -7.38 23.40 -56.25
N ASP A 159 -7.62 24.28 -55.26
CA ASP A 159 -6.56 25.00 -54.57
C ASP A 159 -5.70 24.04 -53.72
N PRO A 160 -4.39 23.92 -53.98
CA PRO A 160 -3.49 23.11 -53.17
C PRO A 160 -3.47 23.50 -51.69
N GLN A 161 -3.60 24.79 -51.36
CA GLN A 161 -3.58 25.28 -49.97
C GLN A 161 -4.83 24.84 -49.19
N LEU A 162 -5.98 24.75 -49.86
CA LEU A 162 -7.21 24.22 -49.25
C LEU A 162 -7.03 22.76 -48.87
N SER A 163 -6.52 21.95 -49.80
CA SER A 163 -6.29 20.52 -49.58
C SER A 163 -5.36 20.28 -48.39
N GLU A 164 -4.24 21.00 -48.34
CA GLU A 164 -3.29 20.94 -47.23
C GLU A 164 -3.94 21.31 -45.89
N ARG A 165 -4.73 22.39 -45.83
CA ARG A 165 -5.42 22.82 -44.61
C ARG A 165 -6.50 21.82 -44.16
N LEU A 166 -7.27 21.25 -45.09
CA LEU A 166 -8.27 20.22 -44.77
C LEU A 166 -7.63 18.94 -44.24
N GLN A 167 -6.49 18.54 -44.81
CA GLN A 167 -5.70 17.41 -44.30
C GLN A 167 -5.16 17.71 -42.90
N ALA A 168 -4.59 18.90 -42.68
CA ALA A 168 -4.09 19.31 -41.37
C ALA A 168 -5.19 19.34 -40.30
N HIS A 169 -6.36 19.90 -40.61
CA HIS A 169 -7.52 19.89 -39.70
C HIS A 169 -8.01 18.46 -39.42
N SER A 170 -8.06 17.60 -40.43
CA SER A 170 -8.48 16.20 -40.25
C SER A 170 -7.49 15.40 -39.40
N ALA A 171 -6.18 15.58 -39.60
CA ALA A 171 -5.14 14.99 -38.76
C ALA A 171 -5.23 15.49 -37.31
N ARG A 172 -5.46 16.79 -37.10
CA ARG A 172 -5.66 17.37 -35.77
C ARG A 172 -6.89 16.80 -35.07
N LEU A 173 -8.01 16.64 -35.78
CA LEU A 173 -9.22 16.03 -35.22
C LEU A 173 -8.99 14.56 -34.83
N ALA A 174 -8.25 13.81 -35.66
CA ALA A 174 -7.88 12.43 -35.33
C ALA A 174 -7.03 12.36 -34.05
N ALA A 175 -6.04 13.24 -33.91
CA ALA A 175 -5.21 13.34 -32.71
C ALA A 175 -6.03 13.69 -31.46
N ILE A 176 -6.87 14.73 -31.54
CA ILE A 176 -7.75 15.14 -30.42
C ILE A 176 -8.71 14.00 -30.05
N ALA A 177 -9.24 13.25 -31.02
CA ALA A 177 -10.11 12.13 -30.74
C ALA A 177 -9.41 10.99 -29.97
N VAL A 178 -8.12 10.74 -30.25
CA VAL A 178 -7.30 9.79 -29.47
C VAL A 178 -7.15 10.27 -28.03
N GLU A 179 -6.82 11.55 -27.83
CA GLU A 179 -6.65 12.14 -26.49
C GLU A 179 -7.96 12.12 -25.69
N ILE A 180 -9.09 12.48 -26.31
CA ILE A 180 -10.41 12.42 -25.68
C ILE A 180 -10.72 10.99 -25.23
N ARG A 181 -10.52 9.98 -26.10
CA ARG A 181 -10.74 8.58 -25.74
C ARG A 181 -9.86 8.14 -24.57
N SER A 182 -8.59 8.56 -24.56
CA SER A 182 -7.67 8.27 -23.45
C SER A 182 -8.16 8.87 -22.13
N LEU A 183 -8.57 10.14 -22.14
CA LEU A 183 -9.12 10.82 -20.95
C LEU A 183 -10.45 10.20 -20.48
N GLU A 184 -11.33 9.85 -21.40
CA GLU A 184 -12.60 9.16 -21.08
C GLU A 184 -12.35 7.78 -20.47
N GLN A 185 -11.39 7.02 -21.00
CA GLN A 185 -11.00 5.73 -20.44
C GLN A 185 -10.41 5.88 -19.03
N GLN A 186 -9.55 6.88 -18.80
CA GLN A 186 -8.98 7.17 -17.48
C GLN A 186 -10.05 7.59 -16.46
N LEU A 187 -11.12 8.28 -16.90
CA LEU A 187 -12.24 8.67 -16.05
C LEU A 187 -13.24 7.53 -15.80
N ALA A 188 -13.33 6.56 -16.73
CA ALA A 188 -14.25 5.43 -16.65
C ALA A 188 -13.70 4.22 -15.88
N GLN A 189 -12.40 4.15 -15.62
CA GLN A 189 -11.81 3.07 -14.82
C GLN A 189 -12.40 3.09 -13.39
N PRO A 190 -12.92 1.95 -12.88
CA PRO A 190 -13.40 1.85 -11.51
C PRO A 190 -12.26 2.20 -10.58
N ARG A 191 -12.45 3.28 -9.83
CA ARG A 191 -11.40 3.86 -9.00
C ARG A 191 -11.06 2.91 -7.87
N ARG A 192 -9.78 2.89 -7.53
CA ARG A 192 -9.37 2.83 -6.13
C ARG A 192 -9.75 4.17 -5.50
N GLU A 193 -11.02 4.31 -5.14
CA GLU A 193 -11.53 5.49 -4.45
C GLU A 193 -11.68 5.14 -2.98
N ILE A 194 -11.08 5.96 -2.12
CA ILE A 194 -11.33 5.87 -0.69
C ILE A 194 -12.69 6.54 -0.45
N THR A 195 -13.75 5.77 -0.59
CA THR A 195 -15.10 6.16 -0.17
C THR A 195 -15.31 5.85 1.31
N ASP A 196 -16.27 6.50 1.96
CA ASP A 196 -16.64 6.19 3.35
C ASP A 196 -16.99 4.70 3.54
N ASP A 197 -17.62 4.07 2.54
CA ASP A 197 -17.92 2.64 2.55
C ASP A 197 -16.64 1.78 2.52
N THR A 198 -15.66 2.14 1.68
CA THR A 198 -14.37 1.44 1.66
C THR A 198 -13.60 1.61 2.97
N LEU A 199 -13.65 2.78 3.60
CA LEU A 199 -13.06 3.03 4.92
C LEU A 199 -13.76 2.21 6.00
N ALA A 200 -15.09 2.18 6.01
CA ALA A 200 -15.87 1.40 6.95
C ALA A 200 -15.59 -0.11 6.78
N ARG A 201 -15.52 -0.59 5.53
CA ARG A 201 -15.17 -1.98 5.22
C ARG A 201 -13.76 -2.30 5.68
N PHE A 202 -12.77 -1.47 5.36
CA PHE A 202 -11.39 -1.65 5.80
C PHE A 202 -11.29 -1.70 7.33
N ALA A 203 -11.87 -0.70 8.02
CA ALA A 203 -11.90 -0.63 9.47
C ALA A 203 -12.49 -1.90 10.08
N ARG A 204 -13.60 -2.39 9.54
CA ARG A 204 -14.24 -3.62 9.99
C ARG A 204 -13.33 -4.84 9.83
N ILE A 205 -12.72 -5.03 8.65
CA ILE A 205 -11.86 -6.19 8.41
C ILE A 205 -10.64 -6.17 9.33
N VAL A 206 -9.99 -5.01 9.48
CA VAL A 206 -8.82 -4.91 10.36
C VAL A 206 -9.19 -5.08 11.83
N ARG A 207 -10.33 -4.54 12.28
CA ARG A 207 -10.83 -4.75 13.65
C ARG A 207 -11.08 -6.22 13.94
N GLU A 208 -11.70 -6.94 13.00
CA GLU A 208 -11.92 -8.38 13.13
C GLU A 208 -10.60 -9.15 13.13
N GLY A 209 -9.70 -8.82 12.20
CA GLY A 209 -8.36 -9.38 12.11
C GLY A 209 -7.53 -9.20 13.37
N LEU A 210 -7.67 -8.06 14.06
CA LEU A 210 -7.01 -7.79 15.34
C LEU A 210 -7.60 -8.59 16.52
N ARG A 211 -8.81 -9.13 16.38
CA ARG A 211 -9.50 -9.94 17.41
C ARG A 211 -9.35 -11.44 17.20
N GLN A 212 -8.84 -11.88 16.05
CA GLN A 212 -8.67 -13.29 15.77
C GLN A 212 -7.69 -13.98 16.73
N ASP A 213 -7.96 -15.26 16.98
CA ASP A 213 -7.14 -16.12 17.83
C ASP A 213 -5.81 -16.50 17.18
N ASP A 214 -5.68 -16.41 15.85
CA ASP A 214 -4.41 -16.66 15.15
C ASP A 214 -3.43 -15.50 15.37
N PRO A 215 -2.34 -15.70 16.16
CA PRO A 215 -1.36 -14.65 16.44
C PRO A 215 -0.61 -14.18 15.19
N THR A 216 -0.51 -15.03 14.16
CA THR A 216 0.18 -14.72 12.90
C THR A 216 -0.60 -13.68 12.12
N LEU A 217 -1.91 -13.95 11.94
CA LEU A 217 -2.80 -13.06 11.21
C LEU A 217 -3.00 -11.74 11.98
N ARG A 218 -3.20 -11.82 13.30
CA ARG A 218 -3.33 -10.65 14.17
C ARG A 218 -2.15 -9.70 14.04
N ARG A 219 -0.93 -10.24 13.98
CA ARG A 219 0.30 -9.47 13.77
C ARG A 219 0.43 -8.92 12.35
N ALA A 220 -0.03 -9.65 11.33
CA ALA A 220 -0.04 -9.15 9.96
C ALA A 220 -0.92 -7.90 9.85
N TYR A 221 -2.12 -7.94 10.43
CA TYR A 221 -3.01 -6.78 10.51
C TYR A 221 -2.42 -5.63 11.34
N LEU A 222 -1.72 -5.92 12.43
CA LEU A 222 -1.04 -4.86 13.21
C LEU A 222 0.04 -4.16 12.38
N ARG A 223 0.87 -4.92 11.64
CA ARG A 223 1.96 -4.38 10.79
C ARG A 223 1.46 -3.61 9.58
N LEU A 224 0.17 -3.73 9.24
CA LEU A 224 -0.45 -2.95 8.19
C LEU A 224 -0.58 -1.47 8.57
N ILE A 225 -0.69 -1.18 9.88
CA ILE A 225 -0.97 0.15 10.41
C ILE A 225 0.19 0.70 11.25
N VAL A 226 0.94 -0.19 11.92
CA VAL A 226 1.93 0.18 12.92
C VAL A 226 3.34 -0.17 12.46
N ASP A 227 4.21 0.84 12.48
CA ASP A 227 5.63 0.71 12.17
C ASP A 227 6.47 0.52 13.45
N GLU A 228 6.09 1.20 14.54
CA GLU A 228 6.85 1.22 15.78
C GLU A 228 5.94 1.40 17.00
N ILE A 229 6.25 0.68 18.08
CA ILE A 229 5.57 0.79 19.39
C ILE A 229 6.63 1.11 20.43
N VAL A 230 6.64 2.34 20.95
CA VAL A 230 7.58 2.77 21.99
C VAL A 230 6.94 2.58 23.34
N VAL A 231 7.55 1.75 24.19
CA VAL A 231 7.05 1.42 25.53
C VAL A 231 7.90 2.08 26.59
N THR A 232 7.27 2.89 27.43
CA THR A 232 7.84 3.46 28.65
C THR A 232 7.08 2.91 29.87
N PRO A 233 7.56 3.12 31.12
CA PRO A 233 6.81 2.69 32.30
C PRO A 233 5.43 3.33 32.44
N GLU A 234 5.24 4.54 31.91
CA GLU A 234 4.02 5.34 32.11
C GLU A 234 3.14 5.42 30.87
N THR A 235 3.75 5.35 29.68
CA THR A 235 3.07 5.59 28.41
C THR A 235 3.50 4.60 27.33
N ILE A 236 2.56 4.27 26.45
CA ILE A 236 2.80 3.50 25.23
C ILE A 236 2.48 4.40 24.05
N THR A 237 3.49 4.65 23.21
CA THR A 237 3.34 5.47 22.00
C THR A 237 3.32 4.55 20.78
N VAL A 238 2.24 4.61 19.99
CA VAL A 238 2.12 3.87 18.73
C VAL A 238 2.40 4.82 17.56
N ARG A 239 3.28 4.41 16.64
CA ARG A 239 3.66 5.17 15.45
C ARG A 239 3.39 4.36 14.19
N GLY A 240 2.91 5.05 13.16
CA GLY A 240 2.63 4.47 11.85
C GLY A 240 2.63 5.52 10.75
N SER A 241 2.83 5.07 9.52
CA SER A 241 2.86 5.91 8.33
C SER A 241 1.48 6.07 7.69
N LYS A 242 1.10 7.32 7.40
CA LYS A 242 -0.10 7.62 6.60
C LYS A 242 -0.03 6.97 5.22
N ALA A 243 1.13 7.00 4.57
CA ALA A 243 1.33 6.38 3.25
C ALA A 243 1.16 4.85 3.29
N ALA A 244 1.58 4.19 4.38
CA ALA A 244 1.36 2.75 4.56
C ALA A 244 -0.13 2.44 4.76
N LEU A 245 -0.83 3.27 5.53
CA LEU A 245 -2.28 3.16 5.74
C LEU A 245 -3.06 3.38 4.42
N GLU A 246 -2.68 4.37 3.62
CA GLU A 246 -3.24 4.59 2.27
C GLU A 246 -3.09 3.35 1.40
N HIS A 247 -1.87 2.82 1.32
CA HIS A 247 -1.58 1.64 0.52
C HIS A 247 -2.37 0.42 0.99
N ALA A 248 -2.52 0.26 2.31
CA ALA A 248 -3.31 -0.80 2.93
C ALA A 248 -4.80 -0.73 2.57
N VAL A 249 -5.38 0.47 2.58
CA VAL A 249 -6.77 0.69 2.18
C VAL A 249 -6.97 0.34 0.70
N PHE A 250 -6.01 0.69 -0.16
CA PHE A 250 -6.09 0.44 -1.60
C PHE A 250 -5.79 -1.00 -2.03
N ALA A 251 -4.85 -1.66 -1.37
CA ALA A 251 -4.51 -3.06 -1.64
C ALA A 251 -5.61 -4.03 -1.17
N GLY A 252 -6.47 -3.58 -0.25
CA GLY A 252 -7.42 -4.44 0.43
C GLY A 252 -6.74 -5.23 1.55
N ALA A 253 -7.49 -5.51 2.60
CA ALA A 253 -7.04 -6.31 3.73
C ALA A 253 -6.66 -7.77 3.38
N ASP A 254 -7.02 -8.22 2.17
CA ASP A 254 -6.74 -9.56 1.62
C ASP A 254 -5.26 -9.75 1.23
N GLY A 255 -4.46 -8.68 1.16
CA GLY A 255 -3.01 -8.76 0.96
C GLY A 255 -2.22 -9.37 2.13
N CYS A 256 -2.90 -9.84 3.18
CA CYS A 256 -2.31 -10.44 4.38
C CYS A 256 -2.02 -11.94 4.26
N GLU A 257 -2.23 -12.58 3.09
CA GLU A 257 -1.73 -13.94 2.81
C GLU A 257 -0.20 -13.93 2.61
N GLY A 258 0.52 -13.62 3.68
CA GLY A 258 1.96 -13.80 3.72
C GLY A 258 2.29 -15.27 3.88
N VAL A 259 2.75 -15.92 2.80
CA VAL A 259 3.40 -17.23 2.87
C VAL A 259 4.47 -17.20 3.97
N LEU A 260 4.41 -18.16 4.90
CA LEU A 260 5.38 -18.29 5.99
C LEU A 260 6.80 -18.41 5.42
N THR A 261 7.65 -17.41 5.66
CA THR A 261 8.99 -17.33 5.06
C THR A 261 10.08 -18.04 5.85
N SER A 262 9.82 -18.46 7.10
CA SER A 262 10.76 -19.24 7.90
C SER A 262 10.02 -20.23 8.81
N ILE A 263 10.01 -21.52 8.49
CA ILE A 263 9.43 -22.57 9.34
C ILE A 263 10.58 -23.47 9.83
N ARG A 264 10.58 -23.84 11.12
CA ARG A 264 11.64 -24.68 11.73
C ARG A 264 11.50 -26.18 11.42
N GLU A 265 10.40 -26.60 10.81
CA GLU A 265 10.06 -27.99 10.55
C GLU A 265 9.61 -28.19 9.10
N TRP A 266 10.53 -27.99 8.14
CA TRP A 266 10.33 -28.55 6.81
C TRP A 266 10.82 -30.00 6.83
N ARG A 267 9.99 -30.92 7.33
CA ARG A 267 10.21 -32.37 7.15
C ARG A 267 9.37 -32.85 5.98
N ALA A 268 9.97 -32.86 4.80
CA ALA A 268 9.48 -33.61 3.65
C ALA A 268 9.67 -35.11 3.94
N ARG A 269 8.76 -35.73 4.71
CA ARG A 269 8.67 -37.21 4.72
C ARG A 269 8.03 -37.64 3.41
N ARG A 270 8.87 -37.67 2.37
CA ARG A 270 8.70 -38.17 0.98
C ARG A 270 9.21 -37.11 0.00
N ASP A 271 10.53 -37.01 -0.11
CA ASP A 271 11.13 -36.38 -1.28
C ASP A 271 10.79 -37.17 -2.54
N SER A 272 10.62 -36.45 -3.64
CA SER A 272 10.34 -36.90 -5.01
C SER A 272 11.50 -37.67 -5.66
N ASN A 273 12.45 -38.18 -4.86
CA ASN A 273 13.49 -39.07 -5.33
C ASN A 273 13.65 -40.26 -4.37
N PRO A 274 12.86 -41.34 -4.55
CA PRO A 274 13.15 -42.60 -3.88
C PRO A 274 14.48 -43.12 -4.44
N TRP A 275 15.49 -43.23 -3.58
CA TRP A 275 16.69 -43.99 -3.91
C TRP A 275 16.28 -45.43 -4.25
N PRO A 276 16.90 -46.07 -5.26
CA PRO A 276 16.62 -47.47 -5.54
C PRO A 276 17.01 -48.29 -4.31
N SER A 277 16.21 -49.31 -3.99
CA SER A 277 16.53 -50.23 -2.91
C SER A 277 17.69 -51.12 -3.32
N ASP A 278 18.74 -51.01 -2.49
CA ASP A 278 20.00 -51.75 -2.38
C ASP A 278 21.13 -51.41 -3.37
#